data_AF-A0A9D8SR95-F1
#
_entry.id   AF-A0A9D8SR95-F1
#
_cell.length_a   1.000
_cell.length_b   1.000
_cell.length_c   1.000
_cell.angle_alpha   90.00
_cell.angle_beta   90.00
_cell.angle_gamma   90.00
#
_symmetry.space_group_name_H-M   'P 1'
#
loop_
_entity.id
_entity.type
_entity.pdbx_description
1 polymer ?
#
loop_
_entity_poly.entity_id
_entity_poly.type
_entity_poly.pdbx_seq_one_letter_code
_entity_poly.pdbx_strand_id
1 'polypeptide(L)' 'ADRNNYIAGKELSLADLTVAAHLSIIDYLGDISWNEYKNAKLWYAKIKSRPSFKDILKENIRGILPSKSYADLDF' A
#
# COMPACT_ATOMS: atom_id res chain seq x y z
N ALA A 1 16.01 -6.85 12.25
CA ALA A 1 15.56 -7.57 11.04
C ALA A 1 15.27 -6.54 9.95
N ASP A 2 16.32 -5.79 9.57
CA ASP A 2 16.20 -4.45 8.99
C ASP A 2 17.29 -4.28 7.93
N ARG A 3 17.17 -5.04 6.83
CA ARG A 3 18.23 -5.09 5.80
C ARG A 3 17.74 -5.03 4.36
N ASN A 4 16.43 -5.11 4.13
CA ASN A 4 15.86 -5.24 2.80
C ASN A 4 14.83 -4.12 2.58
N ASN A 5 15.05 -3.32 1.55
CA ASN A 5 14.18 -2.20 1.15
C ASN A 5 12.81 -2.66 0.60
N TYR A 6 12.69 -3.96 0.31
CA TYR A 6 11.56 -4.63 -0.30
C TYR A 6 11.34 -5.99 0.37
N ILE A 7 10.16 -6.58 0.23
CA ILE A 7 9.75 -7.78 0.98
C ILE A 7 10.62 -8.99 0.61
N ALA A 8 10.99 -9.12 -0.66
CA ALA A 8 11.81 -10.24 -1.13
C ALA A 8 13.33 -9.96 -1.13
N GLY A 9 13.79 -8.75 -0.79
CA GLY A 9 15.20 -8.42 -0.82
C GLY A 9 15.52 -6.94 -1.04
N LYS A 10 16.61 -6.68 -1.75
CA LYS A 10 17.11 -5.32 -2.00
C LYS A 10 16.42 -4.60 -3.16
N GLU A 11 15.77 -5.35 -4.04
CA GLU A 11 15.14 -4.86 -5.25
C GLU A 11 13.63 -5.12 -5.23
N LEU A 12 12.88 -4.29 -5.97
CA LEU A 12 11.45 -4.46 -6.16
C LEU A 12 11.18 -5.75 -6.93
N SER A 13 10.31 -6.60 -6.39
CA SER A 13 9.96 -7.87 -6.99
C SER A 13 8.45 -8.02 -7.19
N LEU A 14 8.05 -9.10 -7.87
CA LEU A 14 6.64 -9.48 -7.96
C LEU A 14 6.01 -9.69 -6.57
N ALA A 15 6.77 -10.14 -5.59
CA ALA A 15 6.25 -10.31 -4.23
C ALA A 15 5.74 -8.98 -3.65
N ASP A 16 6.47 -7.89 -3.88
CA ASP A 16 6.05 -6.55 -3.41
C ASP A 16 4.76 -6.09 -4.08
N LEU A 17 4.64 -6.33 -5.39
CA LEU A 17 3.45 -5.96 -6.15
C LEU A 17 2.23 -6.79 -5.73
N THR A 18 2.41 -8.09 -5.53
CA THR A 18 1.34 -8.97 -5.04
C THR A 18 0.88 -8.55 -3.65
N VAL A 19 1.80 -8.29 -2.72
CA VAL A 19 1.44 -7.85 -1.37
C VAL A 19 0.77 -6.47 -1.41
N ALA A 20 1.27 -5.53 -2.21
CA ALA A 20 0.66 -4.21 -2.33
C ALA A 20 -0.75 -4.25 -2.93
N ALA A 21 -1.02 -5.14 -3.89
CA ALA A 21 -2.36 -5.31 -4.47
C ALA A 21 -3.37 -5.89 -3.46
N HIS A 22 -2.95 -6.81 -2.60
CA HIS A 22 -3.83 -7.31 -1.54
C HIS A 22 -4.05 -6.24 -0.46
N LEU A 23 -2.98 -5.55 -0.05
CA LEU A 23 -3.08 -4.48 0.94
C LEU A 23 -3.90 -3.29 0.46
N SER A 24 -3.91 -2.95 -0.83
CA SER A 24 -4.74 -1.85 -1.33
C SER A 24 -6.22 -2.11 -1.14
N ILE A 25 -6.68 -3.36 -1.24
CA ILE A 25 -8.08 -3.69 -1.00
C ILE A 25 -8.43 -3.49 0.48
N ILE A 26 -7.55 -3.91 1.39
CA ILE A 26 -7.77 -3.79 2.83
C ILE A 26 -7.66 -2.30 3.26
N ASP A 27 -6.71 -1.55 2.68
CA ASP A 27 -6.56 -0.10 2.88
C ASP A 27 -7.76 0.69 2.34
N TYR A 28 -8.35 0.23 1.22
CA TYR A 28 -9.58 0.79 0.67
C TYR A 28 -10.74 0.68 1.67
N LEU A 29 -10.85 -0.46 2.34
CA LEU A 29 -11.86 -0.71 3.38
C LEU A 29 -11.57 0.02 4.70
N GLY A 30 -10.31 0.43 4.92
CA GLY A 30 -9.89 1.16 6.12
C GLY A 30 -9.56 0.26 7.32
N ASP A 31 -9.37 -1.03 7.10
CA ASP A 31 -9.16 -2.03 8.17
C ASP A 31 -7.69 -2.14 8.64
N ILE A 32 -6.79 -1.24 8.20
CA ILE A 32 -5.36 -1.28 8.54
C ILE A 32 -5.00 -0.19 9.55
N SER A 33 -4.56 -0.61 10.75
CA SER A 33 -3.94 0.26 11.76
C SER A 33 -2.49 0.61 11.41
N TRP A 34 -2.25 1.49 10.43
CA TRP A 34 -0.90 1.86 9.97
C TRP A 34 0.05 2.37 11.07
N ASN A 35 -0.50 2.92 12.16
CA ASN A 35 0.27 3.40 13.31
C ASN A 35 1.00 2.29 14.08
N GLU A 36 0.50 1.06 14.01
CA GLU A 36 1.09 -0.10 14.68
C GLU A 36 2.26 -0.70 13.88
N TYR A 37 2.30 -0.46 12.57
CA TYR A 37 3.21 -1.13 11.64
C TYR A 37 4.11 -0.14 10.88
N LYS A 38 4.99 0.57 11.59
CA LYS A 38 5.86 1.62 11.02
C LYS A 38 6.66 1.20 9.79
N ASN A 39 7.29 0.01 9.82
CA ASN A 39 8.10 -0.47 8.69
C ASN A 39 7.25 -0.83 7.47
N ALA A 40 6.09 -1.47 7.69
CA ALA A 40 5.15 -1.79 6.62
C ALA A 40 4.55 -0.54 6.00
N LYS A 41 4.25 0.47 6.83
CA LYS A 41 3.78 1.79 6.41
C LYS A 41 4.79 2.47 5.49
N LEU A 42 6.07 2.54 5.89
CA LEU A 42 7.13 3.14 5.07
C LEU A 42 7.33 2.39 3.74
N TRP A 43 7.32 1.05 3.77
CA TRP A 43 7.40 0.25 2.56
C TRP A 43 6.18 0.47 1.64
N TYR A 44 4.97 0.47 2.20
CA TYR A 44 3.74 0.61 1.42
C TYR A 44 3.60 2.01 0.81
N ALA A 45 3.95 3.07 1.54
CA ALA A 45 4.02 4.44 1.01
C ALA A 45 4.98 4.54 -0.21
N LYS A 46 6.11 3.82 -0.17
CA LYS A 46 7.06 3.74 -1.29
C LYS A 46 6.47 3.02 -2.52
N ILE A 47 5.65 1.99 -2.32
CA ILE A 47 4.96 1.31 -3.44
C ILE A 47 3.80 2.17 -3.98
N LYS A 48 3.01 2.76 -3.08
CA LYS A 48 1.82 3.56 -3.37
C LYS A 48 2.14 4.84 -4.14
N SER A 49 3.31 5.43 -3.91
CA SER A 49 3.79 6.62 -4.62
C SER A 49 4.26 6.36 -6.07
N ARG A 50 4.33 5.10 -6.51
CA ARG A 50 4.79 4.78 -7.87
C ARG A 50 3.73 5.13 -8.92
N PRO A 51 4.12 5.59 -10.13
CA PRO A 51 3.17 5.90 -11.20
C PRO A 51 2.26 4.72 -11.57
N SER A 52 2.77 3.49 -11.49
CA SER A 52 2.00 2.26 -11.76
C SER A 52 0.86 2.01 -10.78
N PHE A 53 0.92 2.58 -9.57
CA PHE A 53 -0.10 2.41 -8.54
C PHE A 53 -1.20 3.47 -8.62
N LYS A 54 -0.94 4.57 -9.35
CA LYS A 54 -1.83 5.73 -9.45
C LYS A 54 -3.24 5.37 -9.93
N ASP A 55 -3.35 4.44 -10.87
CA ASP A 55 -4.66 4.07 -11.41
C ASP A 55 -5.46 3.21 -10.42
N ILE A 56 -4.80 2.35 -9.62
CA ILE A 56 -5.41 1.60 -8.52
C ILE A 56 -6.00 2.55 -7.46
N LEU A 57 -5.29 3.64 -7.14
CA LEU A 57 -5.77 4.62 -6.15
C LEU A 57 -6.98 5.44 -6.63
N LYS A 58 -7.24 5.48 -7.94
CA LYS A 58 -8.42 6.13 -8.52
C LYS A 58 -9.61 5.19 -8.65
N GLU A 59 -9.41 3.89 -8.47
CA GLU A 59 -10.50 2.93 -8.55
C GLU A 59 -11.50 3.21 -7.43
N ASN A 60 -12.78 3.11 -7.78
CA ASN A 60 -13.87 3.29 -6.83
C ASN A 60 -14.88 2.15 -7.04
N ILE A 61 -15.21 1.48 -5.94
CA ILE A 61 -16.14 0.36 -5.93
C ILE A 61 -17.53 0.93 -5.63
N ARG A 62 -18.46 0.76 -6.57
CA ARG A 62 -19.84 1.25 -6.38
C ARG A 62 -20.44 0.72 -5.08
N GLY A 63 -20.91 1.62 -4.24
CA GLY A 63 -21.55 1.29 -2.96
C GLY A 63 -20.59 1.15 -1.78
N ILE A 64 -19.28 1.25 -1.99
CA ILE A 64 -18.27 1.25 -0.92
C ILE A 64 -17.46 2.55 -1.04
N LEU A 65 -17.44 3.35 0.02
CA LEU A 65 -16.59 4.54 0.06
C LEU A 65 -15.18 4.15 0.49
N PRO A 66 -14.13 4.65 -0.19
CA PRO A 66 -12.76 4.42 0.25
C PRO A 66 -12.50 5.07 1.60
N SER A 67 -11.57 4.51 2.36
CA SER A 67 -10.99 5.17 3.53
C SER A 67 -10.44 6.55 3.18
N LYS A 68 -10.50 7.49 4.13
CA LYS A 68 -9.97 8.86 3.96
C LYS A 68 -8.47 8.87 3.63
N SER A 69 -7.74 7.88 4.14
CA SER A 69 -6.30 7.71 3.90
C SER A 69 -5.98 6.96 2.60
N TYR A 70 -6.97 6.44 1.88
CA TYR A 70 -6.75 5.55 0.74
C TYR A 70 -6.03 6.27 -0.42
N ALA A 71 -6.39 7.50 -0.75
CA ALA A 71 -5.71 8.28 -1.78
C ALA A 71 -4.56 9.14 -1.23
N ASP A 72 -4.40 9.20 0.08
CA ASP A 72 -3.32 9.93 0.73
C ASP A 72 -2.01 9.15 0.60
N LEU A 73 -0.94 9.86 0.26
CA LEU A 73 0.42 9.31 0.16
C LEU A 73 1.20 9.49 1.46
N ASP A 74 0.77 10.40 2.33
CA ASP A 74 1.39 10.74 3.62
C ASP A 74 0.60 10.20 4.84
N PHE A 75 -0.37 9.31 4.58
CA PHE A 75 -1.17 8.58 5.58
C PHE A 75 -0.31 7.95 6.68
#